data_AF-A0A0A9EQ62-F1
#
_entry.id   AF-A0A0A9EQ62-F1
#
_cell.length_a   1.000
_cell.length_b   1.000
_cell.length_c   1.000
_cell.angle_alpha   90.00
_cell.angle_beta   90.00
_cell.angle_gamma   90.00
#
_symmetry.space_group_name_H-M   'P 1'
#
loop_
_entity.id
_entity.type
_entity.pdbx_description
1 polymer ?
#
loop_
_entity_poly.entity_id
_entity_poly.type
_entity_poly.pdbx_seq_one_letter_code
_entity_poly.pdbx_strand_id
1 'polypeptide(L)'
;MELCKIAEGQRYSKHLNREQMSALLGVTRLNPRQRELHILQTLNDANYNEVPHAKEFGIKIEKQLLSLKSRVLPPPWLKFHDSSMNKEFLPQVGQWNMIRKKMFNGGRVGNWTCVNFSWDLEANTVRSFCRELAIMCQASGIDFSVDPVLPVVTASPEDVELTLNSCHQNVMNVLGPQGRELDLLVVILPSNKGSLYGDLKRICETDIGLVSQCCLANHVVKTTKQYLANVALKINVKVGGKNTVLLDAFTNRLPCVGDIPTIIFGAHVVHPGKSSGHSIAAVVASQDWPEVTNYAALASAQAHCEEFIQDLFQDQYDCKTGAVPGGMIIQHVISFQRATGRKPQRIIFYRDAVSDRQLYQVMWQELVAIKKACSCLEPDYNPSVTYVVLQKQRHTWFFADEDDDRSLFRSGNVLPVCQSLSDFRHCG
;
A
#
# COMPACT_ATOMS: atom_id res chain seq x y z
N MET A 1 -4.73 40.50 -27.17
CA MET A 1 -4.65 40.04 -25.76
C MET A 1 -5.02 41.15 -24.78
N GLU A 2 -4.59 42.39 -25.02
CA GLU A 2 -4.80 43.53 -24.09
C GLU A 2 -6.29 43.85 -23.78
N LEU A 3 -7.21 43.47 -24.66
CA LEU A 3 -8.66 43.67 -24.51
C LEU A 3 -9.44 42.39 -24.14
N CYS A 4 -8.75 41.27 -23.89
CA CYS A 4 -9.41 39.99 -23.56
C CYS A 4 -9.32 39.70 -22.05
N LYS A 5 -10.43 39.28 -21.44
CA LYS A 5 -10.48 38.78 -20.06
C LYS A 5 -10.86 37.31 -20.05
N ILE A 6 -10.32 36.55 -19.11
CA ILE A 6 -10.71 35.16 -18.88
C ILE A 6 -12.13 35.17 -18.31
N ALA A 7 -13.07 34.48 -18.97
CA ALA A 7 -14.44 34.36 -18.47
C ALA A 7 -14.46 33.59 -17.13
N GLU A 8 -15.35 33.99 -16.23
CA GLU A 8 -15.49 33.39 -14.90
C GLU A 8 -16.08 31.97 -14.98
N GLY A 9 -15.93 31.19 -13.90
CA GLY A 9 -16.50 29.84 -13.79
C GLY A 9 -15.77 28.74 -14.59
N GLN A 10 -14.64 29.06 -15.23
CA GLN A 10 -13.87 28.08 -15.99
C GLN A 10 -13.00 27.19 -15.07
N ARG A 11 -13.32 25.89 -15.00
CA ARG A 11 -12.55 24.91 -14.22
C ARG A 11 -11.14 24.74 -14.78
N TYR A 12 -10.12 24.85 -13.92
CA TYR A 12 -8.74 24.50 -14.27
C TYR A 12 -8.59 22.98 -14.43
N SER A 13 -8.07 22.54 -15.57
CA SER A 13 -8.07 21.13 -15.99
C SER A 13 -6.69 20.49 -16.16
N LYS A 14 -5.63 21.25 -15.90
CA LYS A 14 -4.24 20.78 -15.95
C LYS A 14 -3.76 20.34 -14.56
N HIS A 15 -2.68 19.56 -14.51
CA HIS A 15 -2.05 19.18 -13.25
C HIS A 15 -1.43 20.40 -12.56
N LEU A 16 -1.71 20.54 -11.27
CA LEU A 16 -1.08 21.56 -10.43
C LEU A 16 0.36 21.16 -10.12
N ASN A 17 1.26 22.14 -10.12
CA ASN A 17 2.62 21.92 -9.65
C ASN A 17 2.66 21.74 -8.12
N ARG A 18 3.83 21.39 -7.56
CA ARG A 18 3.97 21.10 -6.12
C ARG A 18 3.61 22.29 -5.23
N GLU A 19 3.97 23.50 -5.62
CA GLU A 19 3.69 24.72 -4.86
C GLU A 19 2.20 25.04 -4.86
N GLN A 20 1.57 24.99 -6.04
CA GLN A 20 0.13 25.17 -6.21
C GLN A 20 -0.66 24.11 -5.45
N MET A 21 -0.23 22.85 -5.50
CA MET A 21 -0.85 21.77 -4.72
C MET A 21 -0.69 22.01 -3.22
N SER A 22 0.48 22.44 -2.76
CA SER A 22 0.71 22.77 -1.35
C SER A 22 -0.15 23.93 -0.89
N ALA A 23 -0.29 24.97 -1.71
CA ALA A 23 -1.17 26.10 -1.43
C ALA A 23 -2.64 25.68 -1.37
N LEU A 24 -3.10 24.89 -2.36
CA LEU A 24 -4.45 24.35 -2.39
C LEU A 24 -4.74 23.47 -1.16
N LEU A 25 -3.81 22.59 -0.79
CA LEU A 25 -3.94 21.78 0.42
C LEU A 25 -3.97 22.64 1.68
N GLY A 26 -3.19 23.73 1.74
CA GLY A 26 -3.23 24.68 2.85
C GLY A 26 -4.60 25.32 3.03
N VAL A 27 -5.23 25.73 1.93
CA VAL A 27 -6.55 26.40 1.94
C VAL A 27 -7.71 25.41 2.15
N THR A 28 -7.60 24.18 1.62
CA THR A 28 -8.68 23.17 1.71
C THR A 28 -8.63 22.32 2.98
N ARG A 29 -7.55 22.41 3.76
CA ARG A 29 -7.39 21.68 5.02
C ARG A 29 -8.14 22.35 6.15
N LEU A 30 -9.43 22.03 6.24
CA LEU A 30 -10.26 22.34 7.40
C LEU A 30 -10.13 21.24 8.46
N ASN A 31 -10.05 21.63 9.73
CA ASN A 31 -10.25 20.68 10.82
C ASN A 31 -11.71 20.19 10.85
N PRO A 32 -12.03 19.08 11.55
CA PRO A 32 -13.37 18.48 11.49
C PRO A 32 -14.49 19.44 11.91
N ARG A 33 -14.32 20.19 13.01
CA ARG A 33 -15.31 21.17 13.48
C ARG A 33 -15.54 22.30 12.46
N GLN A 34 -14.47 22.83 11.87
CA GLN A 34 -14.58 23.84 10.82
C GLN A 34 -15.32 23.31 9.59
N ARG A 35 -15.06 22.05 9.23
CA ARG A 35 -15.72 21.40 8.10
C ARG A 35 -17.20 21.16 8.37
N GLU A 36 -17.55 20.71 9.57
CA GLU A 36 -18.93 20.55 10.02
C GLU A 36 -19.71 21.87 9.93
N LEU A 37 -19.17 22.93 10.53
CA LEU A 37 -19.78 24.27 10.46
C LEU A 37 -19.95 24.76 9.02
N HIS A 38 -18.94 24.54 8.17
CA HIS A 38 -19.00 24.94 6.77
C HIS A 38 -20.08 24.18 5.98
N ILE A 39 -20.26 22.88 6.25
CA ILE A 39 -21.34 22.07 5.66
C ILE A 39 -22.71 22.61 6.09
N LEU A 40 -22.91 22.85 7.39
CA LEU A 40 -24.16 23.38 7.93
C LEU A 40 -24.48 24.78 7.39
N GLN A 41 -23.49 25.66 7.27
CA GLN A 41 -23.65 26.97 6.64
C GLN A 41 -24.08 26.84 5.17
N THR A 42 -23.40 25.99 4.40
CA THR A 42 -23.72 25.75 2.99
C THR A 42 -25.15 25.23 2.81
N LEU A 43 -25.60 24.32 3.69
CA LEU A 43 -26.98 23.81 3.67
C LEU A 43 -28.01 24.91 3.97
N ASN A 44 -27.71 25.79 4.92
CA ASN A 44 -28.59 26.92 5.26
C ASN A 44 -28.66 27.94 4.12
N ASP A 45 -27.53 28.28 3.51
CA ASP A 45 -27.43 29.26 2.43
C ASP A 45 -28.11 28.76 1.15
N ALA A 46 -27.99 27.47 0.84
CA ALA A 46 -28.61 26.87 -0.35
C ALA A 46 -30.15 26.84 -0.27
N ASN A 47 -30.71 26.84 0.95
CA ASN A 47 -32.14 26.90 1.23
C ASN A 47 -33.00 26.00 0.33
N TYR A 48 -32.58 24.73 0.19
CA TYR A 48 -33.17 23.77 -0.76
C TYR A 48 -34.69 23.61 -0.65
N ASN A 49 -35.26 23.80 0.54
CA ASN A 49 -36.70 23.71 0.78
C ASN A 49 -37.50 24.84 0.10
N GLU A 50 -36.86 25.94 -0.28
CA GLU A 50 -37.48 27.05 -1.01
C GLU A 50 -37.37 26.90 -2.54
N VAL A 51 -36.60 25.92 -3.02
CA VAL A 51 -36.41 25.70 -4.46
C VAL A 51 -37.73 25.20 -5.09
N PRO A 52 -38.22 25.80 -6.19
CA PRO A 52 -39.52 25.46 -6.78
C PRO A 52 -39.69 23.96 -7.06
N HIS A 53 -38.67 23.33 -7.62
CA HIS A 53 -38.67 21.90 -7.91
C HIS A 53 -38.76 21.05 -6.63
N ALA A 54 -38.02 21.38 -5.56
CA ALA A 54 -38.12 20.63 -4.31
C ALA A 54 -39.54 20.67 -3.74
N LYS A 55 -40.21 21.83 -3.81
CA LYS A 55 -41.62 21.99 -3.39
C LYS A 55 -42.57 21.19 -4.27
N GLU A 56 -42.39 21.23 -5.59
CA GLU A 56 -43.22 20.49 -6.55
C GLU A 56 -43.19 18.97 -6.29
N PHE A 57 -42.01 18.43 -6.00
CA PHE A 57 -41.84 17.01 -5.65
C PHE A 57 -42.09 16.68 -4.17
N GLY A 58 -42.50 17.66 -3.35
CA GLY A 58 -42.75 17.48 -1.91
C GLY A 58 -41.52 17.10 -1.08
N ILE A 59 -40.31 17.38 -1.60
CA ILE A 59 -39.04 17.05 -0.97
C ILE A 59 -38.76 18.06 0.15
N LYS A 60 -38.47 17.55 1.35
CA LYS A 60 -38.03 18.35 2.50
C LYS A 60 -36.67 17.84 2.96
N ILE A 61 -35.70 18.75 3.03
CA ILE A 61 -34.35 18.50 3.50
C ILE A 61 -34.22 18.98 4.94
N GLU A 62 -33.76 18.08 5.81
CA GLU A 62 -33.43 18.41 7.19
C GLU A 62 -32.18 19.29 7.28
N LYS A 63 -32.18 20.24 8.20
CA LYS A 63 -31.08 21.21 8.40
C LYS A 63 -30.05 20.77 9.44
N GLN A 64 -30.21 19.55 9.98
CA GLN A 64 -29.34 18.98 10.99
C GLN A 64 -28.60 17.77 10.42
N LEU A 65 -27.42 17.50 10.95
CA LEU A 65 -26.68 16.29 10.60
C LEU A 65 -27.33 15.08 11.28
N LEU A 66 -27.26 13.94 10.60
CA LEU A 66 -27.75 12.68 11.16
C LEU A 66 -26.89 12.25 12.35
N SER A 67 -27.51 12.11 13.52
CA SER A 67 -26.84 11.54 14.70
C SER A 67 -26.84 10.01 14.62
N LEU A 68 -25.67 9.41 14.83
CA LEU A 68 -25.45 7.97 14.67
C LEU A 68 -24.76 7.40 15.90
N LYS A 69 -25.26 6.25 16.38
CA LYS A 69 -24.53 5.46 17.37
C LYS A 69 -23.37 4.73 16.69
N SER A 70 -22.15 4.99 17.19
CA SER A 70 -20.94 4.34 16.72
C SER A 70 -20.30 3.49 17.83
N ARG A 71 -19.41 2.58 17.44
CA ARG A 71 -18.55 1.87 18.40
C ARG A 71 -17.10 1.93 17.94
N VAL A 72 -16.20 2.13 18.91
CA VAL A 72 -14.75 2.03 18.70
C VAL A 72 -14.36 0.58 18.92
N LEU A 73 -13.83 -0.10 17.90
CA LEU A 73 -13.35 -1.47 18.07
C LEU A 73 -12.03 -1.47 18.87
N PRO A 74 -11.83 -2.47 19.75
CA PRO A 74 -10.55 -2.60 20.44
C PRO A 74 -9.43 -2.86 19.43
N PRO A 75 -8.25 -2.23 19.59
CA PRO A 75 -7.11 -2.49 18.73
C PRO A 75 -6.58 -3.92 18.97
N PRO A 76 -6.02 -4.58 17.96
CA PRO A 76 -5.45 -5.90 18.14
C PRO A 76 -4.10 -5.83 18.86
N TRP A 77 -3.74 -6.89 19.57
CA TRP A 77 -2.41 -7.03 20.17
C TRP A 77 -1.36 -7.35 19.11
N LEU A 78 -0.27 -6.60 19.13
CA LEU A 78 0.89 -6.83 18.28
C LEU A 78 1.94 -7.64 19.03
N LYS A 79 2.50 -8.66 18.38
CA LYS A 79 3.67 -9.39 18.87
C LYS A 79 4.92 -9.01 18.06
N PHE A 80 6.01 -8.85 18.79
CA PHE A 80 7.36 -8.53 18.34
C PHE A 80 8.31 -9.67 18.75
N HIS A 81 9.61 -9.54 18.47
CA HIS A 81 10.58 -10.57 18.86
C HIS A 81 10.58 -10.78 20.38
N ASP A 82 10.80 -12.01 20.84
CA ASP A 82 10.78 -12.34 22.28
C ASP A 82 11.92 -11.68 23.07
N SER A 83 13.02 -11.30 22.41
CA SER A 83 14.09 -10.51 23.02
C SER A 83 13.78 -9.01 23.14
N SER A 84 12.59 -8.58 22.71
CA SER A 84 12.15 -7.19 22.88
C SER A 84 11.79 -6.94 24.34
N MET A 85 12.08 -5.75 24.85
CA MET A 85 11.59 -5.34 26.17
C MET A 85 10.05 -5.34 26.21
N ASN A 86 9.43 -4.88 25.12
CA ASN A 86 7.98 -4.87 24.93
C ASN A 86 7.62 -5.83 23.79
N LYS A 87 7.65 -7.14 24.07
CA LYS A 87 7.34 -8.20 23.09
C LYS A 87 5.88 -8.24 22.65
N GLU A 88 4.98 -7.79 23.51
CA GLU A 88 3.55 -7.65 23.22
C GLU A 88 3.16 -6.18 23.42
N PHE A 89 2.42 -5.62 22.49
CA PHE A 89 2.06 -4.20 22.51
C PHE A 89 0.64 -4.01 22.02
N LEU A 90 -0.17 -3.32 22.83
CA LEU A 90 -1.50 -2.87 22.45
C LEU A 90 -1.40 -1.45 21.88
N PRO A 91 -1.64 -1.24 20.57
CA PRO A 91 -1.61 0.08 19.96
C PRO A 91 -2.55 1.06 20.65
N GLN A 92 -2.10 2.29 20.81
CA GLN A 92 -2.94 3.36 21.36
C GLN A 92 -3.32 4.28 20.21
N VAL A 93 -4.63 4.45 20.00
CA VAL A 93 -5.17 5.34 18.98
C VAL A 93 -4.60 5.05 17.58
N GLY A 94 -4.47 3.77 17.24
CA GLY A 94 -3.95 3.32 15.95
C GLY A 94 -2.46 3.59 15.71
N GLN A 95 -1.70 3.96 16.74
CA GLN A 95 -0.27 4.28 16.62
C GLN A 95 0.61 3.40 17.50
N TRP A 96 1.82 3.13 17.00
CA TRP A 96 2.88 2.43 17.71
C TRP A 96 4.26 2.80 17.11
N ASN A 97 5.34 2.45 17.81
CA ASN A 97 6.72 2.66 17.34
C ASN A 97 7.64 1.49 17.70
N MET A 98 8.82 1.47 17.09
CA MET A 98 9.86 0.44 17.31
C MET A 98 10.74 0.68 18.54
N ILE A 99 10.47 1.71 19.37
CA ILE A 99 11.30 1.99 20.54
C ILE A 99 11.24 0.81 21.51
N ARG A 100 12.42 0.29 21.87
CA ARG A 100 12.62 -0.89 22.75
C ARG A 100 12.01 -2.20 22.21
N LYS A 101 11.82 -2.29 20.89
CA LYS A 101 11.29 -3.47 20.20
C LYS A 101 12.22 -3.89 19.08
N LYS A 102 12.31 -5.19 18.83
CA LYS A 102 12.88 -5.77 17.62
C LYS A 102 11.76 -6.35 16.77
N MET A 103 11.94 -6.33 15.46
CA MET A 103 11.01 -6.89 14.49
C MET A 103 10.76 -8.36 14.80
N PHE A 104 9.53 -8.84 14.61
CA PHE A 104 9.14 -10.21 14.97
C PHE A 104 10.12 -11.27 14.42
N ASN A 105 10.49 -11.14 13.14
CA ASN A 105 11.58 -11.89 12.54
C ASN A 105 12.40 -10.97 11.62
N GLY A 106 13.72 -10.96 11.82
CA GLY A 106 14.64 -10.24 10.96
C GLY A 106 15.05 -11.07 9.76
N GLY A 107 15.00 -10.49 8.56
CA GLY A 107 15.67 -11.08 7.40
C GLY A 107 17.19 -10.98 7.50
N ARG A 108 17.87 -11.53 6.50
CA ARG A 108 19.33 -11.53 6.39
C ARG A 108 19.79 -10.71 5.19
N VAL A 109 20.75 -9.82 5.42
CA VAL A 109 21.41 -8.98 4.42
C VAL A 109 22.91 -9.07 4.68
N GLY A 110 23.52 -10.14 4.18
CA GLY A 110 24.94 -10.40 4.31
C GLY A 110 25.75 -9.66 3.26
N ASN A 111 25.23 -9.58 2.04
CA ASN A 111 25.88 -8.96 0.89
C ASN A 111 25.05 -7.78 0.42
N TRP A 112 25.55 -6.57 0.59
CA TRP A 112 24.89 -5.36 0.09
C TRP A 112 25.90 -4.35 -0.43
N THR A 113 25.42 -3.41 -1.24
CA THR A 113 26.23 -2.28 -1.73
C THR A 113 25.39 -1.01 -1.82
N CYS A 114 26.03 0.12 -2.10
CA CYS A 114 25.35 1.40 -2.26
C CYS A 114 25.79 2.13 -3.55
N VAL A 115 24.80 2.67 -4.26
CA VAL A 115 25.02 3.62 -5.37
C VAL A 115 24.43 4.97 -4.99
N ASN A 116 25.20 6.04 -5.17
CA ASN A 116 24.80 7.41 -4.91
C ASN A 116 24.67 8.20 -6.22
N PHE A 117 23.44 8.56 -6.58
CA PHE A 117 23.15 9.42 -7.73
C PHE A 117 23.08 10.91 -7.37
N SER A 118 23.44 11.28 -6.12
CA SER A 118 23.51 12.67 -5.65
C SER A 118 24.98 13.06 -5.50
N TRP A 119 25.57 13.58 -6.59
CA TRP A 119 26.99 13.94 -6.67
C TRP A 119 27.40 15.10 -5.74
N ASP A 120 26.43 15.88 -5.27
CA ASP A 120 26.59 16.99 -4.34
C ASP A 120 26.84 16.55 -2.89
N LEU A 121 26.64 15.26 -2.58
CA LEU A 121 26.86 14.74 -1.23
C LEU A 121 28.32 14.36 -1.00
N GLU A 122 28.86 14.80 0.13
CA GLU A 122 30.18 14.37 0.58
C GLU A 122 30.24 12.86 0.84
N ALA A 123 31.31 12.21 0.38
CA ALA A 123 31.50 10.77 0.52
C ALA A 123 31.44 10.29 1.98
N ASN A 124 31.94 11.09 2.93
CA ASN A 124 31.90 10.77 4.35
C ASN A 124 30.46 10.78 4.90
N THR A 125 29.63 11.72 4.46
CA THR A 125 28.21 11.81 4.85
C THR A 125 27.45 10.57 4.38
N VAL A 126 27.67 10.16 3.12
CA VAL A 126 27.06 8.96 2.54
C VAL A 126 27.51 7.70 3.27
N ARG A 127 28.82 7.58 3.58
CA ARG A 127 29.37 6.45 4.34
C ARG A 127 28.81 6.39 5.76
N SER A 128 28.71 7.53 6.45
CA SER A 128 28.13 7.61 7.80
C SER A 128 26.68 7.16 7.79
N PHE A 129 25.87 7.67 6.86
CA PHE A 129 24.48 7.25 6.69
C PHE A 129 24.34 5.75 6.48
N CYS A 130 25.12 5.19 5.56
CA CYS A 130 25.15 3.76 5.26
C CYS A 130 25.45 2.92 6.51
N ARG A 131 26.47 3.31 7.28
CA ARG A 131 26.84 2.63 8.52
C ARG A 131 25.77 2.76 9.61
N GLU A 132 25.20 3.94 9.79
CA GLU A 132 24.11 4.17 10.76
C GLU A 132 22.85 3.37 10.40
N LEU A 133 22.53 3.25 9.11
CA LEU A 133 21.44 2.42 8.64
C LEU A 133 21.67 0.94 8.96
N ALA A 134 22.87 0.43 8.71
CA ALA A 134 23.25 -0.95 9.04
C ALA A 134 23.12 -1.22 10.55
N ILE A 135 23.64 -0.32 11.39
CA ILE A 135 23.51 -0.41 12.85
C ILE A 135 22.03 -0.38 13.28
N MET A 136 21.20 0.47 12.66
CA MET A 136 19.77 0.50 12.95
C MET A 136 19.06 -0.80 12.55
N CYS A 137 19.44 -1.41 11.43
CA CYS A 137 18.93 -2.71 11.00
C CYS A 137 19.26 -3.80 12.03
N GLN A 138 20.52 -3.88 12.48
CA GLN A 138 20.95 -4.80 13.54
C GLN A 138 20.21 -4.57 14.86
N ALA A 139 20.11 -3.31 15.29
CA ALA A 139 19.39 -2.94 16.52
C ALA A 139 17.90 -3.32 16.45
N SER A 140 17.32 -3.29 15.24
CA SER A 140 15.94 -3.67 14.98
C SER A 140 15.74 -5.19 14.82
N GLY A 141 16.80 -5.99 14.81
CA GLY A 141 16.76 -7.45 14.76
C GLY A 141 17.04 -8.08 13.39
N ILE A 142 17.44 -7.30 12.39
CA ILE A 142 17.86 -7.80 11.07
C ILE A 142 19.32 -8.29 11.14
N ASP A 143 19.63 -9.45 10.57
CA ASP A 143 21.02 -9.89 10.39
C ASP A 143 21.62 -9.10 9.22
N PHE A 144 22.28 -7.98 9.51
CA PHE A 144 22.74 -7.02 8.51
C PHE A 144 24.24 -6.77 8.63
N SER A 145 25.00 -6.98 7.56
CA SER A 145 26.44 -6.69 7.50
C SER A 145 26.72 -5.19 7.62
N VAL A 146 27.61 -4.78 8.53
CA VAL A 146 27.91 -3.35 8.74
C VAL A 146 28.57 -2.71 7.52
N ASP A 147 29.49 -3.44 6.89
CA ASP A 147 30.25 -2.96 5.75
C ASP A 147 29.68 -3.50 4.43
N PRO A 148 29.61 -2.67 3.38
CA PRO A 148 29.19 -3.12 2.06
C PRO A 148 30.27 -3.97 1.38
N VAL A 149 29.86 -4.79 0.42
CA VAL A 149 30.76 -5.67 -0.38
C VAL A 149 31.77 -4.85 -1.18
N LEU A 150 31.33 -3.71 -1.72
CA LEU A 150 32.16 -2.76 -2.45
C LEU A 150 32.02 -1.36 -1.84
N PRO A 151 33.03 -0.48 -2.04
CA PRO A 151 32.89 0.94 -1.71
C PRO A 151 31.69 1.57 -2.43
N VAL A 152 31.10 2.59 -1.80
CA VAL A 152 29.97 3.32 -2.39
C VAL A 152 30.38 3.94 -3.73
N VAL A 153 29.57 3.69 -4.77
CA VAL A 153 29.78 4.25 -6.11
C VAL A 153 28.95 5.53 -6.24
N THR A 154 29.58 6.64 -6.63
CA THR A 154 28.86 7.88 -6.98
C THR A 154 28.80 8.01 -8.50
N ALA A 155 27.62 8.30 -9.05
CA ALA A 155 27.40 8.38 -10.49
C ALA A 155 26.39 9.47 -10.89
N SER A 156 26.37 9.83 -12.17
CA SER A 156 25.36 10.72 -12.73
C SER A 156 24.00 10.02 -12.82
N PRO A 157 22.87 10.71 -12.52
CA PRO A 157 21.52 10.22 -12.82
C PRO A 157 21.30 9.81 -14.28
N GLU A 158 22.04 10.38 -15.22
CA GLU A 158 21.92 10.09 -16.66
C GLU A 158 22.48 8.70 -17.01
N ASP A 159 23.46 8.21 -16.23
CA ASP A 159 24.14 6.93 -16.44
C ASP A 159 23.52 5.78 -15.62
N VAL A 160 22.24 5.89 -15.24
CA VAL A 160 21.59 4.95 -14.31
C VAL A 160 21.72 3.49 -14.76
N GLU A 161 21.45 3.20 -16.02
CA GLU A 161 21.49 1.83 -16.55
C GLU A 161 22.91 1.26 -16.58
N LEU A 162 23.86 2.04 -17.11
CA LEU A 162 25.27 1.67 -17.15
C LEU A 162 25.83 1.45 -15.74
N THR A 163 25.48 2.35 -14.81
CA THR A 163 25.95 2.30 -13.41
C THR A 163 25.41 1.07 -12.69
N LEU A 164 24.10 0.79 -12.81
CA LEU A 164 23.47 -0.35 -12.15
C LEU A 164 24.02 -1.68 -12.68
N ASN A 165 24.14 -1.82 -14.01
CA ASN A 165 24.71 -3.02 -14.62
C ASN A 165 26.18 -3.22 -14.23
N SER A 166 26.99 -2.16 -14.29
CA SER A 166 28.41 -2.23 -13.92
C SER A 166 28.57 -2.53 -12.43
N CYS A 167 27.76 -1.93 -11.56
CA CYS A 167 27.76 -2.19 -10.13
C CYS A 167 27.41 -3.65 -9.84
N HIS A 168 26.35 -4.17 -10.45
CA HIS A 168 25.95 -5.57 -10.30
C HIS A 168 27.05 -6.52 -10.78
N GLN A 169 27.61 -6.31 -11.96
CA GLN A 169 28.71 -7.13 -12.49
C GLN A 169 29.93 -7.11 -11.56
N ASN A 170 30.34 -5.94 -11.07
CA ASN A 170 31.48 -5.82 -10.16
C ASN A 170 31.25 -6.56 -8.84
N VAL A 171 30.03 -6.49 -8.28
CA VAL A 171 29.67 -7.25 -7.09
C VAL A 171 29.68 -8.76 -7.38
N MET A 172 29.09 -9.18 -8.49
CA MET A 172 29.04 -10.60 -8.86
C MET A 172 30.41 -11.19 -9.20
N ASN A 173 31.38 -10.39 -9.64
CA ASN A 173 32.77 -10.83 -9.79
C ASN A 173 33.42 -11.19 -8.43
N VAL A 174 32.98 -10.54 -7.34
CA VAL A 174 33.46 -10.82 -5.97
C VAL A 174 32.69 -11.97 -5.32
N LEU A 175 31.37 -11.98 -5.48
CA LEU A 175 30.47 -12.93 -4.81
C LEU A 175 30.26 -14.24 -5.57
N GLY A 176 30.25 -14.18 -6.91
CA GLY A 176 29.99 -15.32 -7.80
C GLY A 176 30.94 -16.51 -7.58
N PRO A 177 32.27 -16.31 -7.46
CA PRO A 177 33.20 -17.39 -7.14
C PRO A 177 32.92 -18.11 -5.81
N GLN A 178 32.16 -17.48 -4.91
CA GLN A 178 31.77 -18.03 -3.60
C GLN A 178 30.35 -18.61 -3.61
N GLY A 179 29.67 -18.63 -4.76
CA GLY A 179 28.27 -19.04 -4.88
C GLY A 179 27.31 -18.13 -4.11
N ARG A 180 27.66 -16.84 -3.96
CA ARG A 180 26.86 -15.84 -3.24
C ARG A 180 26.27 -14.83 -4.21
N GLU A 181 25.15 -14.25 -3.80
CA GLU A 181 24.44 -13.20 -4.55
C GLU A 181 24.33 -11.92 -3.72
N LEU A 182 23.97 -10.82 -4.39
CA LEU A 182 23.72 -9.53 -3.76
C LEU A 182 22.31 -9.50 -3.15
N ASP A 183 22.21 -9.36 -1.83
CA ASP A 183 20.93 -9.39 -1.10
C ASP A 183 20.18 -8.05 -1.19
N LEU A 184 20.91 -6.92 -1.23
CA LEU A 184 20.32 -5.58 -1.21
C LEU A 184 21.19 -4.54 -1.91
N LEU A 185 20.55 -3.72 -2.76
CA LEU A 185 21.13 -2.48 -3.27
C LEU A 185 20.51 -1.26 -2.57
N VAL A 186 21.31 -0.54 -1.79
CA VAL A 186 20.92 0.79 -1.26
C VAL A 186 21.18 1.83 -2.36
N VAL A 187 20.21 2.70 -2.62
CA VAL A 187 20.40 3.76 -3.62
C VAL A 187 20.06 5.12 -3.04
N ILE A 188 20.97 6.07 -3.19
CA ILE A 188 20.72 7.46 -2.82
C ILE A 188 20.30 8.24 -4.06
N LEU A 189 19.13 8.86 -3.99
CA LEU A 189 18.53 9.63 -5.07
C LEU A 189 18.59 11.13 -4.74
N PRO A 190 18.75 12.00 -5.75
CA PRO A 190 18.63 13.43 -5.55
C PRO A 190 17.22 13.81 -5.09
N SER A 191 17.09 14.97 -4.45
CA SER A 191 15.82 15.38 -3.81
C SER A 191 14.70 15.73 -4.82
N ASN A 192 15.05 15.96 -6.08
CA ASN A 192 14.09 16.14 -7.17
C ASN A 192 13.68 14.77 -7.75
N LYS A 193 12.40 14.43 -7.59
CA LYS A 193 11.83 13.13 -8.02
C LYS A 193 11.56 13.12 -9.53
N GLY A 194 12.62 13.20 -10.35
CA GLY A 194 12.54 13.02 -11.79
C GLY A 194 12.21 11.58 -12.20
N SER A 195 12.45 11.22 -13.47
CA SER A 195 12.23 9.87 -14.00
C SER A 195 13.14 8.79 -13.38
N LEU A 196 14.27 9.19 -12.80
CA LEU A 196 15.30 8.30 -12.25
C LEU A 196 14.77 7.18 -11.35
N TYR A 197 13.80 7.48 -10.49
CA TYR A 197 13.23 6.46 -9.60
C TYR A 197 12.51 5.34 -10.39
N GLY A 198 11.78 5.72 -11.44
CA GLY A 198 11.05 4.77 -12.29
C GLY A 198 12.00 3.89 -13.09
N ASP A 199 13.02 4.49 -13.72
CA ASP A 199 14.02 3.76 -14.51
C ASP A 199 14.83 2.80 -13.63
N LEU A 200 15.30 3.26 -12.47
CA LEU A 200 15.99 2.42 -11.49
C LEU A 200 15.13 1.23 -11.06
N LYS A 201 13.85 1.49 -10.74
CA LYS A 201 12.93 0.45 -10.27
C LYS A 201 12.68 -0.59 -11.35
N ARG A 202 12.43 -0.15 -12.60
CA ARG A 202 12.32 -1.04 -13.76
C ARG A 202 13.58 -1.90 -13.89
N ILE A 203 14.75 -1.29 -14.06
CA ILE A 203 16.00 -2.01 -14.29
C ILE A 203 16.30 -3.01 -13.17
N CYS A 204 16.19 -2.59 -11.90
CA CYS A 204 16.43 -3.49 -10.77
C CYS A 204 15.42 -4.64 -10.71
N GLU A 205 14.11 -4.38 -10.86
CA GLU A 205 13.07 -5.38 -10.58
C GLU A 205 12.72 -6.25 -11.80
N THR A 206 13.01 -5.80 -13.03
CA THR A 206 12.73 -6.55 -14.27
C THR A 206 13.99 -7.11 -14.93
N ASP A 207 15.04 -6.30 -15.08
CA ASP A 207 16.17 -6.65 -15.96
C ASP A 207 17.26 -7.40 -15.20
N ILE A 208 17.54 -6.97 -13.95
CA ILE A 208 18.61 -7.54 -13.12
C ILE A 208 18.05 -8.52 -12.06
N GLY A 209 16.86 -8.27 -11.52
CA GLY A 209 16.28 -9.08 -10.44
C GLY A 209 16.84 -8.76 -9.04
N LEU A 210 17.16 -7.48 -8.77
CA LEU A 210 17.75 -7.02 -7.51
C LEU A 210 16.74 -6.32 -6.61
N VAL A 211 16.76 -6.68 -5.33
CA VAL A 211 16.05 -5.95 -4.28
C VAL A 211 16.76 -4.61 -4.02
N SER A 212 16.05 -3.50 -4.24
CA SER A 212 16.59 -2.15 -4.05
C SER A 212 15.84 -1.31 -3.02
N GLN A 213 16.57 -0.54 -2.21
CA GLN A 213 16.03 0.43 -1.24
C GLN A 213 16.54 1.84 -1.54
N CYS A 214 15.67 2.68 -2.09
CA CYS A 214 15.99 4.07 -2.41
C CYS A 214 15.80 5.00 -1.20
N CYS A 215 16.72 5.94 -1.02
CA CYS A 215 16.74 6.97 0.02
C CYS A 215 16.97 8.33 -0.64
N LEU A 216 16.22 9.37 -0.24
CA LEU A 216 16.43 10.71 -0.81
C LEU A 216 17.60 11.43 -0.11
N ALA A 217 18.38 12.18 -0.87
CA ALA A 217 19.55 12.93 -0.40
C ALA A 217 19.26 13.82 0.81
N ASN A 218 18.12 14.51 0.84
CA ASN A 218 17.72 15.34 1.99
C ASN A 218 17.62 14.56 3.32
N HIS A 219 17.23 13.28 3.26
CA HIS A 219 17.18 12.40 4.44
C HIS A 219 18.53 11.79 4.80
N VAL A 220 19.46 11.72 3.84
CA VAL A 220 20.86 11.34 4.07
C VAL A 220 21.60 12.47 4.79
N VAL A 221 21.43 13.72 4.32
CA VAL A 221 22.03 14.91 4.95
C VAL A 221 21.47 15.14 6.35
N LYS A 222 20.15 15.02 6.52
CA LYS A 222 19.46 15.19 7.82
C LYS A 222 18.95 13.85 8.35
N THR A 223 19.89 12.96 8.63
CA THR A 223 19.58 11.62 9.13
C THR A 223 18.96 11.70 10.52
N THR A 224 17.82 11.01 10.70
CA THR A 224 17.16 10.88 12.01
C THR A 224 16.96 9.41 12.34
N LYS A 225 17.04 9.05 13.63
CA LYS A 225 16.81 7.67 14.09
C LYS A 225 15.44 7.13 13.67
N GLN A 226 14.41 7.99 13.69
CA GLN A 226 13.07 7.62 13.25
C GLN A 226 13.02 7.30 11.75
N TYR A 227 13.72 8.07 10.91
CA TYR A 227 13.83 7.77 9.49
C TYR A 227 14.54 6.44 9.25
N LEU A 228 15.69 6.21 9.88
CA LEU A 228 16.43 4.95 9.76
C LEU A 228 15.59 3.75 10.20
N ALA A 229 14.86 3.85 11.32
CA ALA A 229 13.96 2.78 11.77
C ALA A 229 12.84 2.49 10.75
N ASN A 230 12.27 3.53 10.13
CA ASN A 230 11.26 3.37 9.08
C ASN A 230 11.86 2.76 7.80
N VAL A 231 13.09 3.08 7.44
CA VAL A 231 13.81 2.44 6.32
C VAL A 231 14.11 0.98 6.65
N ALA A 232 14.56 0.67 7.86
CA ALA A 232 14.82 -0.70 8.31
C ALA A 232 13.56 -1.57 8.24
N LEU A 233 12.38 -1.05 8.62
CA LEU A 233 11.09 -1.73 8.47
C LEU A 233 10.79 -2.10 7.01
N LYS A 234 11.18 -1.26 6.05
CA LYS A 234 11.00 -1.54 4.61
C LYS A 234 12.02 -2.56 4.11
N ILE A 235 13.26 -2.46 4.55
CA ILE A 235 14.32 -3.42 4.19
C ILE A 235 13.92 -4.81 4.67
N ASN A 236 13.52 -4.93 5.94
CA ASN A 236 13.19 -6.23 6.54
C ASN A 236 12.15 -7.00 5.71
N VAL A 237 11.04 -6.34 5.33
CA VAL A 237 9.99 -6.98 4.52
C VAL A 237 10.49 -7.37 3.13
N LYS A 238 11.34 -6.55 2.52
CA LYS A 238 11.91 -6.83 1.20
C LYS A 238 12.86 -8.03 1.20
N VAL A 239 13.54 -8.29 2.31
CA VAL A 239 14.42 -9.45 2.47
C VAL A 239 13.73 -10.62 3.18
N GLY A 240 12.39 -10.64 3.17
CA GLY A 240 11.57 -11.76 3.65
C GLY A 240 11.31 -11.81 5.16
N GLY A 241 11.76 -10.81 5.92
CA GLY A 241 11.50 -10.67 7.35
C GLY A 241 10.09 -10.17 7.67
N LYS A 242 9.65 -10.39 8.92
CA LYS A 242 8.34 -9.99 9.44
C LYS A 242 8.50 -8.93 10.52
N ASN A 243 7.93 -7.75 10.31
CA ASN A 243 8.07 -6.64 11.26
C ASN A 243 7.30 -6.88 12.56
N THR A 244 6.05 -7.31 12.43
CA THR A 244 5.13 -7.60 13.54
C THR A 244 4.07 -8.58 13.04
N VAL A 245 3.45 -9.27 13.98
CA VAL A 245 2.40 -10.28 13.75
C VAL A 245 1.27 -10.01 14.76
N LEU A 246 0.05 -10.39 14.43
CA LEU A 246 -1.05 -10.32 15.38
C LEU A 246 -0.90 -11.43 16.42
N LEU A 247 -1.02 -11.10 17.71
CA LEU A 247 -0.88 -12.09 18.79
C LEU A 247 -1.91 -13.22 18.66
N ASP A 248 -3.12 -12.88 18.22
CA ASP A 248 -4.22 -13.83 18.02
C ASP A 248 -3.94 -14.87 16.92
N ALA A 249 -2.98 -14.61 16.01
CA ALA A 249 -2.57 -15.58 15.01
C ALA A 249 -1.97 -16.85 15.64
N PHE A 250 -1.20 -16.72 16.73
CA PHE A 250 -0.54 -17.85 17.40
C PHE A 250 -1.52 -18.76 18.13
N THR A 251 -2.70 -18.25 18.44
CA THR A 251 -3.76 -19.00 19.14
C THR A 251 -4.90 -19.38 18.20
N ASN A 252 -4.75 -19.16 16.89
CA ASN A 252 -5.80 -19.37 15.88
C ASN A 252 -7.10 -18.63 16.20
N ARG A 253 -7.01 -17.48 16.88
CA ARG A 253 -8.14 -16.67 17.31
C ARG A 253 -8.45 -15.52 16.36
N LEU A 254 -7.72 -15.38 15.26
CA LEU A 254 -8.04 -14.41 14.22
C LEU A 254 -9.42 -14.72 13.63
N PRO A 255 -10.43 -13.85 13.82
CA PRO A 255 -11.79 -14.11 13.39
C PRO A 255 -11.85 -14.37 11.88
N CYS A 256 -12.56 -15.43 11.47
CA CYS A 256 -12.74 -15.83 10.07
C CYS A 256 -11.45 -16.16 9.30
N VAL A 257 -10.31 -16.30 9.99
CA VAL A 257 -9.00 -16.57 9.38
C VAL A 257 -8.32 -17.78 10.03
N GLY A 258 -8.23 -17.82 11.37
CA GLY A 258 -7.39 -18.81 12.07
C GLY A 258 -7.96 -20.23 12.14
N ASP A 259 -9.24 -20.42 11.83
CA ASP A 259 -9.95 -21.69 12.00
C ASP A 259 -9.68 -22.71 10.89
N ILE A 260 -9.51 -22.24 9.64
CA ILE A 260 -9.16 -23.07 8.48
C ILE A 260 -8.18 -22.31 7.57
N PRO A 261 -7.38 -23.00 6.73
CA PRO A 261 -6.46 -22.35 5.80
C PRO A 261 -7.17 -21.29 4.97
N THR A 262 -6.85 -20.03 5.23
CA THR A 262 -7.52 -18.87 4.64
C THR A 262 -6.49 -18.03 3.89
N ILE A 263 -6.75 -17.77 2.61
CA ILE A 263 -5.95 -16.85 1.80
C ILE A 263 -6.70 -15.51 1.68
N ILE A 264 -5.99 -14.41 1.89
CA ILE A 264 -6.54 -13.06 1.78
C ILE A 264 -5.93 -12.38 0.56
N PHE A 265 -6.81 -11.90 -0.33
CA PHE A 265 -6.46 -11.16 -1.52
C PHE A 265 -6.74 -9.68 -1.35
N GLY A 266 -5.92 -8.85 -2.00
CA GLY A 266 -6.17 -7.44 -2.24
C GLY A 266 -6.04 -7.15 -3.73
N ALA A 267 -7.01 -6.47 -4.33
CA ALA A 267 -7.05 -6.22 -5.77
C ALA A 267 -7.39 -4.76 -6.06
N HIS A 268 -6.70 -4.18 -7.04
CA HIS A 268 -6.93 -2.79 -7.47
C HIS A 268 -6.57 -2.61 -8.95
N VAL A 269 -7.27 -1.70 -9.63
CA VAL A 269 -6.97 -1.28 -11.00
C VAL A 269 -6.64 0.20 -11.01
N VAL A 270 -5.53 0.55 -11.67
CA VAL A 270 -5.13 1.93 -11.91
C VAL A 270 -5.34 2.27 -13.37
N HIS A 271 -6.09 3.35 -13.62
CA HIS A 271 -6.28 3.88 -14.97
C HIS A 271 -5.30 5.01 -15.28
N PRO A 272 -4.74 5.05 -16.49
CA PRO A 272 -3.98 6.20 -16.97
C PRO A 272 -4.97 7.35 -17.20
N GLY A 273 -4.75 8.50 -16.56
CA GLY A 273 -5.71 9.61 -16.50
C GLY A 273 -6.21 10.10 -17.86
N LYS A 274 -5.56 11.12 -18.45
CA LYS A 274 -5.90 11.63 -19.80
C LYS A 274 -5.01 11.03 -20.89
N SER A 275 -4.10 10.14 -20.54
CA SER A 275 -3.20 9.47 -21.48
C SER A 275 -3.86 8.19 -22.02
N SER A 276 -3.58 7.86 -23.28
CA SER A 276 -4.09 6.67 -23.97
C SER A 276 -3.40 5.36 -23.53
N GLY A 277 -2.99 5.25 -22.27
CA GLY A 277 -2.27 4.09 -21.76
C GLY A 277 -3.19 2.90 -21.46
N HIS A 278 -2.59 1.75 -21.21
CA HIS A 278 -3.30 0.58 -20.65
C HIS A 278 -3.64 0.80 -19.18
N SER A 279 -4.74 0.21 -18.70
CA SER A 279 -4.98 0.11 -17.26
C SER A 279 -4.08 -0.98 -16.68
N ILE A 280 -3.70 -0.85 -15.42
CA ILE A 280 -2.87 -1.85 -14.74
C ILE A 280 -3.67 -2.43 -13.58
N ALA A 281 -3.95 -3.73 -13.63
CA ALA A 281 -4.48 -4.47 -12.51
C ALA A 281 -3.34 -5.00 -11.65
N ALA A 282 -3.50 -4.93 -10.34
CA ALA A 282 -2.60 -5.50 -9.36
C ALA A 282 -3.40 -6.34 -8.36
N VAL A 283 -2.99 -7.59 -8.17
CA VAL A 283 -3.57 -8.53 -7.22
C VAL A 283 -2.48 -9.05 -6.31
N VAL A 284 -2.64 -8.82 -5.01
CA VAL A 284 -1.80 -9.38 -3.96
C VAL A 284 -2.52 -10.48 -3.22
N ALA A 285 -1.79 -11.47 -2.72
CA ALA A 285 -2.34 -12.53 -1.88
C ALA A 285 -1.39 -12.90 -0.74
N SER A 286 -1.95 -13.16 0.45
CA SER A 286 -1.20 -13.64 1.60
C SER A 286 -0.48 -14.95 1.27
N GLN A 287 0.72 -15.15 1.80
CA GLN A 287 1.59 -16.33 1.55
C GLN A 287 1.89 -17.13 2.81
N ASP A 288 1.39 -16.69 3.96
CA ASP A 288 1.52 -17.36 5.25
C ASP A 288 0.18 -17.38 5.98
N TRP A 289 -0.03 -18.45 6.74
CA TRP A 289 -1.23 -18.68 7.55
C TRP A 289 -0.81 -19.44 8.81
N PRO A 290 -1.30 -19.07 10.00
CA PRO A 290 -2.38 -18.09 10.27
C PRO A 290 -1.94 -16.63 10.40
N GLU A 291 -0.64 -16.30 10.26
CA GLU A 291 -0.14 -14.95 10.60
C GLU A 291 -0.49 -13.86 9.56
N VAL A 292 -0.68 -14.23 8.29
CA VAL A 292 -1.08 -13.33 7.19
C VAL A 292 -0.24 -12.05 7.13
N THR A 293 1.09 -12.21 7.13
CA THR A 293 2.04 -11.09 7.14
C THR A 293 2.83 -10.91 5.86
N ASN A 294 2.97 -11.97 5.07
CA ASN A 294 3.69 -11.97 3.81
C ASN A 294 2.70 -11.98 2.66
N TYR A 295 2.94 -11.17 1.64
CA TYR A 295 2.09 -11.08 0.45
C TYR A 295 2.94 -11.19 -0.81
N ALA A 296 2.47 -11.98 -1.76
CA ALA A 296 2.99 -11.97 -3.13
C ALA A 296 2.13 -11.02 -3.97
N ALA A 297 2.71 -10.40 -4.98
CA ALA A 297 2.03 -9.46 -5.88
C ALA A 297 2.15 -9.95 -7.32
N LEU A 298 1.05 -9.85 -8.06
CA LEU A 298 1.00 -10.00 -9.51
C LEU A 298 0.38 -8.75 -10.10
N ALA A 299 0.89 -8.30 -11.24
CA ALA A 299 0.34 -7.19 -11.98
C ALA A 299 0.18 -7.56 -13.45
N SER A 300 -0.87 -7.05 -14.08
CA SER A 300 -1.16 -7.30 -15.49
C SER A 300 -1.71 -6.04 -16.14
N ALA A 301 -1.29 -5.81 -17.38
CA ALA A 301 -1.82 -4.74 -18.21
C ALA A 301 -3.13 -5.20 -18.84
N GLN A 302 -4.12 -4.32 -18.86
CA GLN A 302 -5.42 -4.57 -19.45
C GLN A 302 -5.90 -3.36 -20.26
N ALA A 303 -7.02 -3.54 -20.96
CA ALA A 303 -7.57 -2.50 -21.83
C ALA A 303 -7.77 -1.15 -21.12
N HIS A 304 -7.71 -0.07 -21.91
CA HIS A 304 -7.86 1.29 -21.41
C HIS A 304 -9.22 1.49 -20.71
N CYS A 305 -9.20 2.04 -19.49
CA CYS A 305 -10.40 2.26 -18.66
C CYS A 305 -11.23 1.00 -18.35
N GLU A 306 -10.64 -0.20 -18.46
CA GLU A 306 -11.28 -1.45 -18.05
C GLU A 306 -11.18 -1.61 -16.53
N GLU A 307 -12.30 -1.66 -15.81
CA GLU A 307 -12.33 -1.84 -14.34
C GLU A 307 -12.28 -3.33 -13.94
N PHE A 308 -12.85 -4.22 -14.77
CA PHE A 308 -12.80 -5.66 -14.50
C PHE A 308 -11.36 -6.19 -14.65
N ILE A 309 -10.89 -6.97 -13.68
CA ILE A 309 -9.56 -7.58 -13.76
C ILE A 309 -9.60 -8.82 -14.66
N GLN A 310 -9.20 -8.64 -15.91
CA GLN A 310 -9.27 -9.68 -16.95
C GLN A 310 -8.41 -10.90 -16.61
N ASP A 311 -7.22 -10.68 -16.08
CA ASP A 311 -6.25 -11.73 -15.77
C ASP A 311 -6.47 -12.38 -14.38
N LEU A 312 -7.64 -12.20 -13.74
CA LEU A 312 -7.97 -13.03 -12.57
C LEU A 312 -8.00 -14.52 -12.93
N PHE A 313 -8.55 -14.81 -14.10
CA PHE A 313 -8.56 -16.12 -14.73
C PHE A 313 -8.52 -15.93 -16.25
N GLN A 314 -7.55 -16.55 -16.90
CA GLN A 314 -7.44 -16.53 -18.35
C GLN A 314 -6.86 -17.86 -18.85
N ASP A 315 -7.48 -18.44 -19.87
CA ASP A 315 -6.89 -19.58 -20.57
C ASP A 315 -5.68 -19.09 -21.38
N GLN A 316 -4.50 -19.56 -21.00
CA GLN A 316 -3.25 -19.27 -21.71
C GLN A 316 -3.05 -20.30 -22.79
N TYR A 317 -2.74 -19.88 -24.01
CA TYR A 317 -2.46 -20.81 -25.10
C TYR A 317 -0.97 -21.15 -25.15
N ASP A 318 -0.63 -22.40 -24.87
CA ASP A 318 0.70 -22.95 -25.01
C ASP A 318 0.78 -23.78 -26.29
N CYS A 319 1.80 -23.52 -27.13
CA CYS A 319 1.94 -24.17 -28.43
C CYS A 319 2.23 -25.68 -28.35
N LYS A 320 2.65 -26.20 -27.19
CA LYS A 320 2.96 -27.61 -26.95
C LYS A 320 1.85 -28.35 -26.20
N THR A 321 1.11 -27.65 -25.33
CA THR A 321 0.12 -28.26 -24.41
C THR A 321 -1.32 -27.78 -24.62
N GLY A 322 -1.53 -26.81 -25.52
CA GLY A 322 -2.85 -26.25 -25.82
C GLY A 322 -3.27 -25.17 -24.83
N ALA A 323 -4.59 -25.00 -24.64
CA ALA A 323 -5.10 -24.05 -23.65
C ALA A 323 -4.84 -24.57 -22.23
N VAL A 324 -3.95 -23.90 -21.50
CA VAL A 324 -3.64 -24.14 -20.09
C VAL A 324 -4.34 -23.08 -19.25
N PRO A 325 -5.14 -23.46 -18.25
CA PRO A 325 -5.80 -22.48 -17.38
C PRO A 325 -4.75 -21.69 -16.59
N GLY A 326 -4.82 -20.37 -16.69
CA GLY A 326 -3.91 -19.43 -16.04
C GLY A 326 -4.65 -18.30 -15.33
N GLY A 327 -3.89 -17.26 -14.99
CA GLY A 327 -4.39 -16.08 -14.28
C GLY A 327 -3.90 -15.98 -12.84
N MET A 328 -4.08 -14.79 -12.27
CA MET A 328 -3.53 -14.40 -10.99
C MET A 328 -4.03 -15.25 -9.82
N ILE A 329 -5.30 -15.70 -9.86
CA ILE A 329 -5.86 -16.53 -8.78
C ILE A 329 -5.17 -17.88 -8.72
N ILE A 330 -4.99 -18.54 -9.86
CA ILE A 330 -4.32 -19.85 -9.97
C ILE A 330 -2.89 -19.75 -9.42
N GLN A 331 -2.13 -18.75 -9.88
CA GLN A 331 -0.75 -18.55 -9.45
C GLN A 331 -0.63 -18.29 -7.95
N HIS A 332 -1.50 -17.45 -7.39
CA HIS A 332 -1.51 -17.16 -5.95
C HIS A 332 -1.90 -18.36 -5.10
N VAL A 333 -2.88 -19.16 -5.53
CA VAL A 333 -3.28 -20.39 -4.80
C VAL A 333 -2.15 -21.43 -4.81
N ILE A 334 -1.47 -21.61 -5.94
CA ILE A 334 -0.30 -22.50 -6.04
C ILE A 334 0.83 -21.97 -5.14
N SER A 335 1.10 -20.67 -5.17
CA SER A 335 2.15 -20.04 -4.34
C SER A 335 1.85 -20.21 -2.86
N PHE A 336 0.61 -19.97 -2.43
CA PHE A 336 0.17 -20.19 -1.05
C PHE A 336 0.34 -21.65 -0.62
N GLN A 337 -0.03 -22.61 -1.48
CA GLN A 337 0.13 -24.03 -1.16
C GLN A 337 1.60 -24.43 -1.05
N ARG A 338 2.48 -23.88 -1.91
CA ARG A 338 3.93 -24.09 -1.81
C ARG A 338 4.50 -23.51 -0.52
N ALA A 339 4.04 -22.33 -0.11
CA ALA A 339 4.56 -21.64 1.07
C ALA A 339 4.04 -22.21 2.40
N THR A 340 2.77 -22.64 2.45
CA THR A 340 2.13 -23.11 3.68
C THR A 340 2.00 -24.63 3.79
N GLY A 341 2.24 -25.36 2.69
CA GLY A 341 1.94 -26.79 2.58
C GLY A 341 0.44 -27.12 2.57
N ARG A 342 -0.45 -26.11 2.56
CA ARG A 342 -1.90 -26.28 2.64
C ARG A 342 -2.59 -25.56 1.49
N LYS A 343 -3.61 -26.20 0.93
CA LYS A 343 -4.51 -25.54 -0.03
C LYS A 343 -5.49 -24.65 0.75
N PRO A 344 -5.75 -23.41 0.30
CA PRO A 344 -6.69 -22.54 1.01
C PRO A 344 -8.10 -23.10 0.92
N GLN A 345 -8.83 -23.15 2.03
CA GLN A 345 -10.22 -23.59 2.08
C GLN A 345 -11.20 -22.40 2.07
N ARG A 346 -10.68 -21.20 2.38
CA ARG A 346 -11.42 -19.94 2.34
C ARG A 346 -10.62 -18.87 1.62
N ILE A 347 -11.32 -18.07 0.83
CA ILE A 347 -10.82 -16.90 0.12
C ILE A 347 -11.53 -15.66 0.67
N ILE A 348 -10.77 -14.67 1.14
CA ILE A 348 -11.28 -13.33 1.45
C ILE A 348 -10.70 -12.38 0.40
N PHE A 349 -11.55 -11.77 -0.42
CA PHE A 349 -11.12 -10.95 -1.55
C PHE A 349 -11.50 -9.49 -1.36
N TYR A 350 -10.53 -8.64 -1.03
CA TYR A 350 -10.71 -7.20 -0.90
C TYR A 350 -10.47 -6.50 -2.24
N ARG A 351 -11.50 -5.88 -2.81
CA ARG A 351 -11.43 -5.12 -4.07
C ARG A 351 -11.52 -3.62 -3.82
N ASP A 352 -10.44 -2.87 -4.11
CA ASP A 352 -10.39 -1.41 -3.93
C ASP A 352 -10.86 -0.66 -5.18
N ALA A 353 -11.70 0.35 -4.99
CA ALA A 353 -12.00 1.40 -5.96
C ALA A 353 -12.95 1.04 -7.13
N VAL A 354 -13.97 0.23 -6.89
CA VAL A 354 -15.04 0.01 -7.89
C VAL A 354 -16.13 1.08 -7.76
N SER A 355 -16.50 1.71 -8.87
CA SER A 355 -17.60 2.68 -8.91
C SER A 355 -18.95 1.99 -8.63
N ASP A 356 -19.88 2.67 -7.94
CA ASP A 356 -21.20 2.11 -7.61
C ASP A 356 -21.95 1.60 -8.85
N ARG A 357 -21.80 2.31 -9.98
CA ARG A 357 -22.45 1.97 -11.25
C ARG A 357 -21.96 0.66 -11.85
N GLN A 358 -20.71 0.27 -11.59
CA GLN A 358 -20.09 -0.94 -12.14
C GLN A 358 -19.96 -2.06 -11.11
N LEU A 359 -20.31 -1.79 -9.84
CA LEU A 359 -20.09 -2.66 -8.70
C LEU A 359 -20.57 -4.09 -8.94
N TYR A 360 -21.85 -4.25 -9.25
CA TYR A 360 -22.46 -5.57 -9.43
C TYR A 360 -21.87 -6.34 -10.62
N GLN A 361 -21.64 -5.65 -11.74
CA GLN A 361 -21.09 -6.27 -12.93
C GLN A 361 -19.66 -6.77 -12.69
N VAL A 362 -18.79 -5.92 -12.13
CA VAL A 362 -17.41 -6.25 -11.82
C VAL A 362 -17.36 -7.38 -10.79
N MET A 363 -18.10 -7.25 -9.68
CA MET A 363 -18.16 -8.28 -8.65
C MET A 363 -18.56 -9.64 -9.22
N TRP A 364 -19.62 -9.69 -10.04
CA TRP A 364 -20.09 -10.94 -10.62
C TRP A 364 -19.04 -11.58 -11.53
N GLN A 365 -18.45 -10.81 -12.44
CA GLN A 365 -17.43 -11.31 -13.36
C GLN A 365 -16.18 -11.80 -12.64
N GLU A 366 -15.70 -11.04 -11.66
CA GLU A 366 -14.52 -11.41 -10.86
C GLU A 366 -14.79 -12.64 -9.99
N LEU A 367 -15.98 -12.75 -9.38
CA LEU A 367 -16.34 -13.94 -8.59
C LEU A 367 -16.41 -15.19 -9.46
N VAL A 368 -16.97 -15.09 -10.66
CA VAL A 368 -16.98 -16.19 -11.63
C VAL A 368 -15.55 -16.58 -12.02
N ALA A 369 -14.67 -15.61 -12.26
CA ALA A 369 -13.25 -15.86 -12.56
C ALA A 369 -12.55 -16.61 -11.41
N ILE A 370 -12.74 -16.17 -10.16
CA ILE A 370 -12.19 -16.82 -8.96
C ILE A 370 -12.68 -18.28 -8.86
N LYS A 371 -13.98 -18.52 -9.05
CA LYS A 371 -14.55 -19.87 -8.99
C LYS A 371 -14.03 -20.78 -10.10
N LYS A 372 -13.93 -20.27 -11.33
CA LYS A 372 -13.34 -21.00 -12.47
C LYS A 372 -11.88 -21.37 -12.19
N ALA A 373 -11.08 -20.43 -11.73
CA ALA A 373 -9.69 -20.67 -11.35
C ALA A 373 -9.54 -21.80 -10.32
N CYS A 374 -10.44 -21.87 -9.33
CA CYS A 374 -10.43 -22.95 -8.35
C CYS A 374 -10.78 -24.30 -8.98
N SER A 375 -11.86 -24.38 -9.75
CA SER A 375 -12.27 -25.63 -10.41
C SER A 375 -11.25 -26.15 -11.44
N CYS A 376 -10.49 -25.27 -12.09
CA CYS A 376 -9.41 -25.64 -13.00
C CYS A 376 -8.19 -26.23 -12.28
N LEU A 377 -7.93 -25.83 -11.03
CA LEU A 377 -6.85 -26.43 -10.23
C LEU A 377 -7.18 -27.87 -9.81
N GLU A 378 -8.44 -28.14 -9.49
CA GLU A 378 -8.94 -29.47 -9.12
C GLU A 378 -10.47 -29.48 -9.24
N PRO A 379 -11.08 -30.52 -9.85
CA PRO A 379 -12.52 -30.52 -10.19
C PRO A 379 -13.46 -30.22 -9.01
N ASP A 380 -13.15 -30.74 -7.82
CA ASP A 380 -13.98 -30.60 -6.62
C ASP A 380 -13.55 -29.45 -5.70
N TYR A 381 -12.54 -28.66 -6.10
CA TYR A 381 -12.02 -27.58 -5.28
C TYR A 381 -12.90 -26.32 -5.39
N ASN A 382 -13.73 -26.13 -4.37
CA ASN A 382 -14.69 -25.03 -4.30
C ASN A 382 -14.62 -24.31 -2.93
N PRO A 383 -13.54 -23.54 -2.66
CA PRO A 383 -13.40 -22.82 -1.40
C PRO A 383 -14.50 -21.77 -1.23
N SER A 384 -14.89 -21.49 0.02
CA SER A 384 -15.83 -20.39 0.32
C SER A 384 -15.17 -19.05 0.00
N VAL A 385 -15.88 -18.17 -0.73
CA VAL A 385 -15.36 -16.86 -1.14
C VAL A 385 -16.18 -15.76 -0.46
N THR A 386 -15.50 -14.89 0.27
CA THR A 386 -16.05 -13.63 0.78
C THR A 386 -15.49 -12.49 -0.05
N TYR A 387 -16.34 -11.80 -0.81
CA TYR A 387 -15.95 -10.68 -1.66
C TYR A 387 -16.31 -9.35 -0.96
N VAL A 388 -15.31 -8.51 -0.69
CA VAL A 388 -15.46 -7.26 0.06
C VAL A 388 -15.00 -6.11 -0.82
N VAL A 389 -15.93 -5.22 -1.17
CA VAL A 389 -15.59 -4.00 -1.91
C VAL A 389 -15.24 -2.89 -0.95
N LEU A 390 -14.06 -2.33 -1.15
CA LEU A 390 -13.54 -1.20 -0.40
C LEU A 390 -13.80 0.08 -1.19
N GLN A 391 -14.65 0.93 -0.64
CA GLN A 391 -14.90 2.27 -1.16
C GLN A 391 -14.36 3.30 -0.19
N LYS A 392 -13.32 4.01 -0.61
CA LYS A 392 -12.85 5.22 0.07
C LYS A 392 -13.80 6.36 -0.28
N GLN A 393 -14.97 6.40 0.37
CA GLN A 393 -15.96 7.44 0.13
C GLN A 393 -15.41 8.81 0.57
N ARG A 394 -15.32 9.75 -0.37
CA ARG A 394 -14.80 11.11 -0.12
C ARG A 394 -15.88 12.10 0.35
N HIS A 395 -17.15 11.69 0.31
CA HIS A 395 -18.31 12.56 0.58
C HIS A 395 -19.04 12.24 1.89
N THR A 396 -18.63 11.19 2.60
CA THR A 396 -19.19 10.82 3.91
C THR A 396 -18.21 11.24 4.98
N TRP A 397 -18.65 12.09 5.90
CA TRP A 397 -17.84 12.66 6.98
C TRP A 397 -18.47 12.28 8.32
N PHE A 398 -17.63 11.93 9.29
CA PHE A 398 -18.06 11.66 10.66
C PHE A 398 -17.48 12.74 11.57
N PHE A 399 -18.34 13.33 12.37
CA PHE A 399 -18.00 14.31 13.39
C PHE A 399 -18.34 13.70 14.75
N ALA A 400 -17.55 14.01 15.78
CA ALA A 400 -17.88 13.62 17.14
C ALA A 400 -18.92 14.59 17.71
N ASP A 401 -19.79 14.08 18.57
CA ASP A 401 -20.72 14.93 19.31
C ASP A 401 -19.97 15.79 20.34
N GLU A 402 -20.45 17.00 20.62
CA GLU A 402 -19.75 17.99 21.47
C GLU A 402 -19.59 17.51 22.92
N ASP A 403 -20.41 16.55 23.35
CA ASP A 403 -20.41 16.00 24.72
C ASP A 403 -19.51 14.75 24.91
N ASP A 404 -18.83 14.25 23.85
CA ASP A 404 -17.99 13.04 23.91
C ASP A 404 -16.49 13.29 23.63
N ASP A 405 -15.86 14.12 24.47
CA ASP A 405 -14.42 14.43 24.44
C ASP A 405 -13.50 13.19 24.53
N ARG A 406 -14.01 12.07 25.04
CA ARG A 406 -13.24 10.82 25.20
C ARG A 406 -13.05 10.08 23.86
N SER A 407 -13.78 10.48 22.82
CA SER A 407 -13.81 9.86 21.50
C SER A 407 -13.03 10.63 20.42
N LEU A 408 -12.18 11.59 20.83
CA LEU A 408 -11.46 12.47 19.91
C LEU A 408 -9.96 12.16 19.76
N PHE A 409 -9.49 12.17 18.52
CA PHE A 409 -8.08 12.24 18.17
C PHE A 409 -7.55 13.67 18.41
N ARG A 410 -6.22 13.84 18.57
CA ARG A 410 -5.59 15.16 18.72
C ARG A 410 -5.90 16.17 17.59
N SER A 411 -6.33 15.68 16.43
CA SER A 411 -6.73 16.51 15.29
C SER A 411 -8.20 16.94 15.31
N GLY A 412 -8.97 16.53 16.32
CA GLY A 412 -10.44 16.70 16.39
C GLY A 412 -11.23 15.71 15.54
N ASN A 413 -10.58 14.67 14.99
CA ASN A 413 -11.27 13.59 14.26
C ASN A 413 -11.80 12.55 15.24
N VAL A 414 -12.80 11.77 14.82
CA VAL A 414 -13.22 10.56 15.53
C VAL A 414 -12.06 9.56 15.66
N LEU A 415 -12.05 8.75 16.73
CA LEU A 415 -11.00 7.74 16.94
C LEU A 415 -10.92 6.73 15.77
N PRO A 416 -9.72 6.17 15.50
CA PRO A 416 -9.58 5.08 14.55
C PRO A 416 -10.48 3.90 14.94
N VAL A 417 -11.09 3.26 13.93
CA VAL A 417 -11.93 2.06 14.07
C VAL A 417 -13.36 2.28 14.62
N CYS A 418 -13.97 3.45 14.31
CA CYS A 418 -15.40 3.64 14.48
C CYS A 418 -16.21 2.84 13.43
N GLN A 419 -17.07 1.91 13.89
CA GLN A 419 -18.06 1.24 13.03
C GLN A 419 -19.45 1.86 13.26
N SER A 420 -20.08 2.33 12.17
CA SER A 420 -21.50 2.74 12.19
C SER A 420 -22.40 1.51 12.14
N LEU A 421 -23.41 1.49 13.02
CA LEU A 421 -24.12 0.26 13.35
C LEU A 421 -25.44 0.03 12.60
N SER A 422 -26.12 1.06 12.09
CA SER A 422 -27.53 0.87 11.70
C SER A 422 -28.01 1.66 10.47
N ASP A 423 -27.67 2.94 10.28
CA ASP A 423 -28.56 3.76 9.43
C ASP A 423 -28.01 4.11 8.03
N PHE A 424 -26.74 3.83 7.75
CA PHE A 424 -26.08 4.21 6.48
C PHE A 424 -25.85 3.04 5.52
N ARG A 425 -26.34 1.83 5.84
CA ARG A 425 -25.81 0.60 5.22
C ARG A 425 -26.28 0.35 3.80
N HIS A 426 -27.43 0.85 3.38
CA HIS A 426 -27.88 0.85 1.97
C HIS A 426 -28.88 1.98 1.71
N CYS A 427 -28.38 3.22 1.56
CA CYS A 427 -29.12 4.28 0.87
C CYS A 427 -28.30 4.68 -0.36
N GLY A 428 -28.44 3.89 -1.43
CA GLY A 428 -27.77 4.08 -2.71
C GLY A 428 -28.42 3.20 -3.76
#